data_AF-A0A9X5YY20-F1
#
_entry.id   AF-A0A9X5YY20-F1
#
_cell.length_a   1.000
_cell.length_b   1.000
_cell.length_c   1.000
_cell.angle_alpha   90.00
_cell.angle_beta   90.00
_cell.angle_gamma   90.00
#
_symmetry.space_group_name_H-M   'P 1'
#
loop_
_entity.id
_entity.type
_entity.pdbx_description
1 polymer ?
#
loop_
_entity_poly.entity_id
_entity_poly.type
_entity_poly.pdbx_seq_one_letter_code
_entity_poly.pdbx_strand_id
1 'polypeptide(L)'
;MLHTHGGRTSRRHAVAASPATTERQRVRMALADNGRLSPPASRPVQRAVHSMPAVAAGGPTWRRSRRRHSRRRQFAALASVFAVALLTLTVPGVTAASAATTPPATTPPATTPPLDQSGQTSGVAAVPALAIVLFDSDIVLVGGRGFLPGQDVKIEAATEQLGGSASMKAGGEGRFLLGFQLPASFAGKVSVTATQGERKASGELAVGGPAPAPTITPTVPAGAPETTSKLDTAGKNSGLPWMSGVHPANEMQPYLDFGTWRGRQVDLAHVFTVREQGWDPIVEPTWPVEDFASFPGKLVISQPLYPEGVGNNADCANGAYNDQWKRFGTFLVNHNRADTIVRIGWEFNGWFMYWHVDADPTNWVKCFQNVATAIRSTDPDIKIDWTFNAHNSPVPDGGSPWPAYPGDEYVDYIGIDPYDMFPPSPDEATFDRQCNDPNGLCYAAKMAREHGKKLSVGEWGVTSCSGDPGGDNPLYIRKMWETFVANKDVMGYESYYDDPMPNNVCSTILNGGVNPNSAAEYKKLWDGGV
;
A
#
# COMPACT_ATOMS: atom_id res chain seq x y z
N MET A 1 77.31 27.32 -16.61
CA MET A 1 77.66 28.75 -16.47
C MET A 1 76.38 29.52 -16.20
N LEU A 2 76.46 30.42 -15.22
CA LEU A 2 75.46 31.40 -14.76
C LEU A 2 74.94 32.28 -15.94
N HIS A 3 73.83 33.03 -15.95
CA HIS A 3 73.07 33.76 -14.92
C HIS A 3 71.76 34.35 -15.53
N THR A 4 70.66 34.30 -14.77
CA THR A 4 69.64 35.34 -14.44
C THR A 4 68.95 36.30 -15.44
N HIS A 5 67.62 36.38 -15.25
CA HIS A 5 66.70 37.56 -15.24
C HIS A 5 66.34 38.22 -16.59
N GLY A 6 65.12 38.67 -16.90
CA GLY A 6 63.82 38.72 -16.21
C GLY A 6 62.87 39.71 -16.95
N GLY A 7 61.54 39.52 -16.84
CA GLY A 7 60.57 40.63 -16.82
C GLY A 7 59.54 40.83 -17.97
N ARG A 8 58.25 40.56 -17.62
CA ARG A 8 56.98 41.29 -17.94
C ARG A 8 56.55 41.43 -19.42
N THR A 9 55.28 41.36 -19.85
CA THR A 9 53.93 41.50 -19.26
C THR A 9 52.92 41.11 -20.35
N SER A 10 51.78 40.47 -20.03
CA SER A 10 50.44 40.88 -20.52
C SER A 10 49.33 40.06 -19.86
N ARG A 11 48.30 40.77 -19.38
CA ARG A 11 47.03 40.26 -18.82
C ARG A 11 46.05 39.98 -19.97
N ARG A 12 45.20 38.95 -19.85
CA ARG A 12 43.72 39.10 -19.64
C ARG A 12 42.94 37.82 -20.00
N HIS A 13 42.01 37.53 -19.09
CA HIS A 13 40.68 36.92 -19.23
C HIS A 13 40.54 35.42 -19.57
N ALA A 14 40.29 34.68 -18.49
CA ALA A 14 39.47 33.49 -18.43
C ALA A 14 38.03 33.78 -18.89
N VAL A 15 37.46 32.83 -19.63
CA VAL A 15 36.02 32.58 -19.72
C VAL A 15 35.83 31.10 -19.44
N ALA A 16 34.94 30.82 -18.48
CA ALA A 16 34.64 29.53 -17.91
C ALA A 16 33.98 28.56 -18.90
N ALA A 17 34.29 27.27 -18.76
CA ALA A 17 33.53 26.17 -19.34
C ALA A 17 32.92 25.36 -18.18
N SER A 18 31.59 25.39 -18.06
CA SER A 18 30.80 24.53 -17.17
C SER A 18 30.85 23.07 -17.64
N PRO A 19 30.87 22.08 -16.73
CA PRO A 19 30.41 20.74 -17.03
C PRO A 19 28.88 20.66 -16.85
N ALA A 20 28.27 19.92 -17.77
CA ALA A 20 26.83 19.74 -17.92
C ALA A 20 26.21 18.90 -16.79
N THR A 21 25.25 19.49 -16.10
CA THR A 21 24.22 18.83 -15.29
C THR A 21 22.95 18.68 -16.13
N THR A 22 22.46 17.45 -16.34
CA THR A 22 21.04 17.02 -16.22
C THR A 22 20.84 15.66 -16.89
N GLU A 23 20.60 14.62 -16.10
CA GLU A 23 19.81 13.46 -16.52
C GLU A 23 18.73 13.24 -15.47
N ARG A 24 17.50 13.65 -15.80
CA ARG A 24 16.33 13.63 -14.93
C ARG A 24 15.62 12.29 -15.05
N GLN A 25 15.34 11.66 -13.92
CA GLN A 25 14.36 10.58 -13.78
C GLN A 25 13.02 11.02 -14.39
N ARG A 26 12.49 10.20 -15.29
CA ARG A 26 11.11 10.29 -15.77
C ARG A 26 10.30 9.20 -15.10
N VAL A 27 9.51 9.57 -14.10
CA VAL A 27 8.37 8.75 -13.68
C VAL A 27 7.31 8.85 -14.78
N ARG A 28 7.07 7.76 -15.51
CA ARG A 28 5.92 7.63 -16.41
C ARG A 28 4.89 6.73 -15.74
N MET A 29 3.82 7.32 -15.23
CA MET A 29 2.58 6.60 -14.96
C MET A 29 1.89 6.33 -16.30
N ALA A 30 1.69 5.05 -16.63
CA ALA A 30 0.95 4.64 -17.81
C ALA A 30 -0.56 4.73 -17.55
N LEU A 31 -1.23 5.68 -18.20
CA LEU A 31 -2.68 5.70 -18.34
C LEU A 31 -3.09 4.65 -19.38
N ALA A 32 -3.75 3.59 -18.94
CA ALA A 32 -4.40 2.62 -19.82
C ALA A 32 -5.71 3.23 -20.39
N ASP A 33 -5.71 3.50 -21.68
CA ASP A 33 -6.90 3.93 -22.43
C ASP A 33 -7.73 2.70 -22.82
N ASN A 34 -8.96 2.62 -22.32
CA ASN A 34 -9.86 1.47 -22.46
C ASN A 34 -10.51 1.44 -23.86
N GLY A 35 -9.85 0.78 -24.80
CA GLY A 35 -10.41 0.40 -26.10
C GLY A 35 -11.39 -0.78 -25.99
N ARG A 36 -12.69 -0.48 -25.98
CA ARG A 36 -13.78 -1.47 -26.06
C ARG A 36 -13.69 -2.31 -27.34
N LEU A 37 -13.63 -3.64 -27.20
CA LEU A 37 -13.93 -4.60 -28.25
C LEU A 37 -15.35 -5.16 -28.06
N SER A 38 -16.20 -4.94 -29.07
CA SER A 38 -17.54 -5.51 -29.20
C SER A 38 -17.49 -6.99 -29.62
N PRO A 39 -18.42 -7.85 -29.13
CA PRO A 39 -18.54 -9.23 -29.60
C PRO A 39 -19.36 -9.33 -30.91
N PRO A 40 -19.19 -10.40 -31.71
CA PRO A 40 -19.89 -10.56 -32.97
C PRO A 40 -21.34 -11.04 -32.80
N ALA A 41 -22.18 -10.62 -33.73
CA ALA A 41 -23.59 -10.95 -33.83
C ALA A 41 -23.83 -12.30 -34.56
N SER A 42 -24.84 -13.04 -34.10
CA SER A 42 -25.58 -14.01 -34.91
C SER A 42 -27.07 -14.02 -34.50
N ARG A 43 -27.93 -13.94 -35.52
CA ARG A 43 -29.41 -13.84 -35.52
C ARG A 43 -30.06 -15.26 -35.47
N PRO A 44 -31.40 -15.43 -35.66
CA PRO A 44 -32.56 -14.92 -34.89
C PRO A 44 -33.59 -16.05 -34.58
N VAL A 45 -34.45 -15.93 -33.56
CA VAL A 45 -35.69 -16.74 -33.50
C VAL A 45 -36.88 -15.97 -32.90
N GLN A 46 -37.89 -15.80 -33.76
CA GLN A 46 -39.37 -15.73 -33.60
C GLN A 46 -40.09 -14.79 -32.61
N ARG A 47 -41.00 -14.01 -33.22
CA ARG A 47 -42.20 -13.36 -32.66
C ARG A 47 -43.28 -14.38 -32.30
N ALA A 48 -44.02 -14.11 -31.21
CA ALA A 48 -45.48 -14.18 -31.08
C ALA A 48 -45.87 -13.85 -29.61
N VAL A 49 -47.00 -13.29 -29.17
CA VAL A 49 -48.21 -12.62 -29.72
C VAL A 49 -49.12 -12.35 -28.47
N HIS A 50 -49.87 -11.22 -28.47
CA HIS A 50 -51.08 -10.89 -27.66
C HIS A 50 -50.90 -10.59 -26.14
N SER A 51 -51.69 -9.75 -25.46
CA SER A 51 -52.96 -9.03 -25.71
C SER A 51 -53.21 -7.97 -24.62
N MET A 52 -53.94 -6.89 -24.94
CA MET A 52 -54.68 -5.98 -24.03
C MET A 52 -56.18 -6.42 -24.01
N PRO A 53 -57.06 -6.08 -23.02
CA PRO A 53 -57.44 -4.69 -22.62
C PRO A 53 -57.81 -4.47 -21.11
N ALA A 54 -57.59 -3.26 -20.55
CA ALA A 54 -58.53 -2.16 -20.18
C ALA A 54 -59.52 -2.39 -18.99
N VAL A 55 -59.58 -1.44 -18.03
CA VAL A 55 -60.73 -0.57 -17.65
C VAL A 55 -60.40 0.32 -16.41
N ALA A 56 -61.06 1.48 -16.35
CA ALA A 56 -60.92 2.73 -15.59
C ALA A 56 -61.22 2.73 -14.07
N ALA A 57 -60.75 3.77 -13.34
CA ALA A 57 -61.57 4.92 -12.85
C ALA A 57 -60.84 5.84 -11.83
N GLY A 58 -61.07 7.17 -11.92
CA GLY A 58 -61.05 8.12 -10.78
C GLY A 58 -59.99 9.23 -10.73
N GLY A 59 -60.35 10.48 -11.09
CA GLY A 59 -59.57 11.73 -10.87
C GLY A 59 -59.86 12.40 -9.50
N PRO A 60 -59.62 13.74 -9.26
CA PRO A 60 -59.33 14.81 -10.24
C PRO A 60 -58.28 15.90 -9.86
N THR A 61 -57.86 16.66 -10.91
CA THR A 61 -57.50 18.12 -10.97
C THR A 61 -56.26 18.65 -10.21
N TRP A 62 -55.31 19.37 -10.82
CA TRP A 62 -55.48 20.71 -11.42
C TRP A 62 -54.50 21.01 -12.59
N ARG A 63 -54.89 21.98 -13.43
CA ARG A 63 -54.36 22.28 -14.77
C ARG A 63 -53.98 23.77 -14.87
N ARG A 64 -52.85 24.10 -15.52
CA ARG A 64 -52.54 25.30 -16.36
C ARG A 64 -51.01 25.43 -16.47
N SER A 65 -50.35 25.83 -17.55
CA SER A 65 -50.69 26.11 -18.94
C SER A 65 -49.36 26.20 -19.72
N ARG A 66 -49.35 25.75 -20.98
CA ARG A 66 -48.22 25.81 -21.92
C ARG A 66 -47.85 27.24 -22.32
N ARG A 67 -46.55 27.51 -22.55
CA ARG A 67 -46.07 28.29 -23.71
C ARG A 67 -44.76 27.70 -24.25
N ARG A 68 -44.76 27.40 -25.55
CA ARG A 68 -43.61 27.06 -26.39
C ARG A 68 -42.92 28.35 -26.85
N HIS A 69 -41.59 28.39 -26.86
CA HIS A 69 -40.84 29.11 -27.88
C HIS A 69 -39.66 28.27 -28.36
N SER A 70 -39.62 28.07 -29.68
CA SER A 70 -38.49 27.53 -30.42
C SER A 70 -37.46 28.63 -30.67
N ARG A 71 -36.18 28.28 -30.68
CA ARG A 71 -35.17 28.94 -31.52
C ARG A 71 -33.97 27.99 -31.72
N ARG A 72 -33.78 27.60 -32.98
CA ARG A 72 -32.56 27.02 -33.55
C ARG A 72 -31.50 28.12 -33.68
N ARG A 73 -30.22 27.75 -33.54
CA ARG A 73 -29.00 28.34 -34.17
C ARG A 73 -27.84 27.39 -33.83
N GLN A 74 -27.47 26.45 -34.69
CA GLN A 74 -26.45 26.56 -35.76
C GLN A 74 -25.11 27.13 -35.27
N PHE A 75 -24.12 26.25 -35.10
CA PHE A 75 -22.70 26.59 -35.09
C PHE A 75 -22.10 26.25 -36.44
N ALA A 76 -21.37 27.21 -36.99
CA ALA A 76 -20.68 27.15 -38.27
C ALA A 76 -19.31 26.49 -38.12
N ALA A 77 -18.91 25.76 -39.16
CA ALA A 77 -17.58 25.22 -39.39
C ALA A 77 -16.90 25.99 -40.54
N LEU A 78 -15.58 26.22 -40.45
CA LEU A 78 -14.63 26.52 -41.53
C LEU A 78 -13.21 26.35 -40.97
N ALA A 79 -12.47 25.31 -41.38
CA ALA A 79 -11.43 25.29 -42.44
C ALA A 79 -10.07 25.84 -41.95
N SER A 80 -8.94 25.12 -42.01
CA SER A 80 -8.21 24.75 -43.24
C SER A 80 -7.13 23.69 -42.91
N VAL A 81 -7.06 22.55 -43.62
CA VAL A 81 -6.14 22.19 -44.73
C VAL A 81 -4.64 22.28 -44.40
N PHE A 82 -3.98 21.12 -44.31
CA PHE A 82 -2.67 20.88 -44.93
C PHE A 82 -2.62 19.45 -45.47
N ALA A 83 -2.24 19.31 -46.74
CA ALA A 83 -2.07 18.06 -47.45
C ALA A 83 -0.57 17.74 -47.56
N VAL A 84 -0.21 16.47 -47.39
CA VAL A 84 0.98 15.88 -48.02
C VAL A 84 0.60 14.46 -48.46
N ALA A 85 0.93 14.17 -49.71
CA ALA A 85 0.66 12.93 -50.42
C ALA A 85 1.96 12.14 -50.68
N LEU A 86 1.79 10.96 -51.30
CA LEU A 86 2.77 9.99 -51.82
C LEU A 86 3.27 8.97 -50.77
N LEU A 87 3.39 7.66 -51.03
CA LEU A 87 3.38 6.89 -52.27
C LEU A 87 3.08 5.42 -51.94
N THR A 88 2.32 4.74 -52.80
CA THR A 88 2.14 3.28 -52.82
C THR A 88 3.30 2.57 -53.52
N LEU A 89 3.72 1.42 -52.99
CA LEU A 89 4.43 0.38 -53.74
C LEU A 89 3.88 -0.99 -53.32
N THR A 90 3.53 -1.79 -54.32
CA THR A 90 2.85 -3.08 -54.21
C THR A 90 3.66 -4.20 -54.85
N VAL A 91 3.42 -5.43 -54.35
CA VAL A 91 3.61 -6.81 -54.87
C VAL A 91 5.04 -7.37 -55.06
N PRO A 92 5.24 -8.71 -55.15
CA PRO A 92 4.45 -9.92 -54.75
C PRO A 92 5.30 -10.88 -53.84
N GLY A 93 4.81 -11.88 -53.11
CA GLY A 93 3.89 -12.98 -53.40
C GLY A 93 4.68 -14.30 -53.56
N VAL A 94 4.56 -15.26 -52.63
CA VAL A 94 4.77 -16.71 -52.90
C VAL A 94 3.84 -17.53 -51.99
N THR A 95 3.19 -18.49 -52.62
CA THR A 95 2.12 -19.39 -52.17
C THR A 95 2.61 -20.75 -51.66
N ALA A 96 1.68 -21.45 -51.00
CA ALA A 96 1.49 -22.91 -50.90
C ALA A 96 2.28 -23.65 -49.81
N ALA A 97 1.84 -24.79 -49.26
CA ALA A 97 0.53 -25.38 -48.97
C ALA A 97 0.83 -26.71 -48.22
N SER A 98 -0.06 -27.06 -47.29
CA SER A 98 -0.50 -28.42 -46.94
C SER A 98 0.41 -29.48 -46.30
N ALA A 99 -0.21 -30.06 -45.26
CA ALA A 99 -0.38 -31.49 -44.96
C ALA A 99 0.58 -32.19 -43.98
N ALA A 100 -0.09 -32.88 -43.05
CA ALA A 100 0.40 -33.75 -42.01
C ALA A 100 1.02 -35.06 -42.54
N THR A 101 1.89 -35.70 -41.74
CA THR A 101 1.88 -37.15 -41.45
C THR A 101 2.96 -37.52 -40.42
N THR A 102 2.59 -38.36 -39.45
CA THR A 102 3.42 -39.16 -38.51
C THR A 102 4.29 -40.19 -39.26
N PRO A 103 5.45 -40.69 -38.74
CA PRO A 103 5.52 -41.96 -37.95
C PRO A 103 6.83 -42.12 -37.08
N PRO A 104 7.31 -43.31 -36.60
CA PRO A 104 6.70 -44.37 -35.77
C PRO A 104 7.55 -44.91 -34.56
N ALA A 105 6.84 -45.64 -33.67
CA ALA A 105 7.11 -46.91 -32.94
C ALA A 105 8.38 -47.20 -32.11
N THR A 106 8.21 -47.70 -30.86
CA THR A 106 8.27 -49.15 -30.52
C THR A 106 8.08 -49.44 -29.01
N THR A 107 7.34 -50.51 -28.70
CA THR A 107 7.12 -51.16 -27.38
C THR A 107 7.89 -52.48 -27.33
N PRO A 108 8.29 -53.05 -26.16
CA PRO A 108 7.53 -54.17 -25.55
C PRO A 108 7.73 -54.28 -23.99
N PRO A 109 7.30 -55.35 -23.28
CA PRO A 109 5.93 -55.60 -22.82
C PRO A 109 5.79 -55.73 -21.27
N ALA A 110 4.54 -55.87 -20.84
CA ALA A 110 4.02 -55.83 -19.47
C ALA A 110 4.23 -57.10 -18.62
N THR A 111 4.28 -56.94 -17.29
CA THR A 111 3.48 -57.71 -16.28
C THR A 111 3.84 -57.28 -14.84
N THR A 112 2.95 -56.54 -14.16
CA THR A 112 2.71 -56.64 -12.70
C THR A 112 1.42 -55.88 -12.29
N PRO A 113 0.66 -56.32 -11.28
CA PRO A 113 -0.71 -55.85 -10.99
C PRO A 113 -0.76 -54.50 -10.24
N PRO A 114 -1.95 -53.87 -10.08
CA PRO A 114 -2.05 -52.55 -9.47
C PRO A 114 -1.75 -52.60 -7.97
N LEU A 115 -0.80 -51.76 -7.53
CA LEU A 115 -0.60 -51.46 -6.12
C LEU A 115 -1.74 -50.55 -5.64
N ASP A 116 -2.59 -51.17 -4.83
CA ASP A 116 -3.47 -50.61 -3.82
C ASP A 116 -2.87 -49.36 -3.14
N GLN A 117 -3.52 -48.20 -3.34
CA GLN A 117 -3.33 -47.01 -2.52
C GLN A 117 -4.04 -47.20 -1.18
N SER A 118 -3.45 -47.99 -0.29
CA SER A 118 -3.81 -47.96 1.13
C SER A 118 -2.59 -48.25 1.99
N GLY A 119 -1.89 -47.16 2.34
CA GLY A 119 -0.66 -47.20 3.13
C GLY A 119 -0.55 -46.01 4.07
N GLN A 120 -1.47 -45.97 5.04
CA GLN A 120 -1.30 -45.44 6.40
C GLN A 120 -0.54 -44.10 6.57
N THR A 121 -1.30 -43.01 6.72
CA THR A 121 -1.01 -42.09 7.82
C THR A 121 -1.74 -42.61 9.06
N SER A 122 -0.97 -43.13 10.01
CA SER A 122 -1.40 -43.16 11.40
C SER A 122 -1.61 -41.72 11.86
N GLY A 123 -2.85 -41.23 11.81
CA GLY A 123 -3.26 -39.98 12.41
C GLY A 123 -4.53 -40.27 13.18
N VAL A 124 -4.49 -40.16 14.50
CA VAL A 124 -5.67 -40.18 15.37
C VAL A 124 -6.81 -39.42 14.70
N ALA A 125 -8.00 -40.02 14.58
CA ALA A 125 -9.15 -39.34 14.01
C ALA A 125 -9.31 -37.98 14.70
N ALA A 126 -9.08 -36.90 13.95
CA ALA A 126 -9.07 -35.55 14.52
C ALA A 126 -10.44 -35.29 15.14
N VAL A 127 -10.45 -35.08 16.46
CA VAL A 127 -11.68 -34.78 17.20
C VAL A 127 -12.25 -33.46 16.64
N PRO A 128 -13.51 -33.42 16.18
CA PRO A 128 -14.13 -32.20 15.69
C PRO A 128 -14.06 -31.09 16.73
N ALA A 129 -13.69 -29.88 16.31
CA ALA A 129 -13.58 -28.72 17.18
C ALA A 129 -14.04 -27.44 16.48
N LEU A 130 -14.57 -26.50 17.28
CA LEU A 130 -14.98 -25.17 16.83
C LEU A 130 -14.09 -24.09 17.43
N ALA A 131 -13.87 -23.04 16.65
CA ALA A 131 -13.46 -21.72 17.10
C ALA A 131 -14.61 -20.76 16.81
N ILE A 132 -15.05 -20.01 17.82
CA ILE A 132 -16.17 -19.09 17.72
C ILE A 132 -15.66 -17.73 18.20
N VAL A 133 -15.74 -16.71 17.35
CA VAL A 133 -15.23 -15.37 17.65
C VAL A 133 -16.26 -14.31 17.30
N LEU A 134 -16.28 -13.23 18.09
CA LEU A 134 -17.04 -12.02 17.78
C LEU A 134 -16.19 -11.13 16.88
N PHE A 135 -16.76 -10.66 15.78
CA PHE A 135 -16.18 -9.72 14.85
C PHE A 135 -17.12 -8.51 14.72
N ASP A 136 -16.56 -7.31 14.72
CA ASP A 136 -17.30 -6.04 14.56
C ASP A 136 -18.49 -5.85 15.52
N SER A 137 -18.42 -6.43 16.71
CA SER A 137 -19.44 -6.41 17.78
C SER A 137 -20.78 -7.10 17.48
N ASP A 138 -21.13 -7.38 16.22
CA ASP A 138 -22.40 -7.99 15.83
C ASP A 138 -22.28 -9.19 14.86
N ILE A 139 -21.08 -9.61 14.46
CA ILE A 139 -20.88 -10.78 13.59
C ILE A 139 -20.20 -11.91 14.36
N VAL A 140 -20.81 -13.09 14.40
CA VAL A 140 -20.20 -14.29 14.97
C VAL A 140 -19.60 -15.14 13.87
N LEU A 141 -18.28 -15.32 13.89
CA LEU A 141 -17.57 -16.21 12.97
C LEU A 141 -17.34 -17.57 13.63
N VAL A 142 -17.73 -18.62 12.92
CA VAL A 142 -17.61 -20.02 13.35
C VAL A 142 -16.64 -20.74 12.41
N GLY A 143 -15.45 -21.05 12.91
CA GLY A 143 -14.47 -21.89 12.24
C GLY A 143 -14.53 -23.32 12.77
N GLY A 144 -14.63 -24.31 11.89
CA GLY A 144 -14.59 -25.73 12.27
C GLY A 144 -13.39 -26.47 11.69
N ARG A 145 -12.86 -27.44 12.44
CA ARG A 145 -11.80 -28.36 12.01
C ARG A 145 -12.11 -29.79 12.45
N GLY A 146 -11.49 -30.77 11.79
CA GLY A 146 -11.70 -32.19 12.09
C GLY A 146 -12.97 -32.78 11.47
N PHE A 147 -13.53 -32.13 10.44
CA PHE A 147 -14.66 -32.66 9.66
C PHE A 147 -14.14 -33.43 8.43
N LEU A 148 -15.03 -34.15 7.74
CA LEU A 148 -14.73 -34.91 6.54
C LEU A 148 -14.71 -33.96 5.32
N PRO A 149 -13.63 -33.96 4.52
CA PRO A 149 -13.52 -33.13 3.33
C PRO A 149 -14.63 -33.36 2.31
N GLY A 150 -15.10 -32.28 1.66
CA GLY A 150 -16.08 -32.32 0.56
C GLY A 150 -17.51 -32.71 0.95
N GLN A 151 -17.72 -33.06 2.21
CA GLN A 151 -19.02 -33.44 2.77
C GLN A 151 -19.68 -32.24 3.44
N ASP A 152 -21.02 -32.25 3.47
CA ASP A 152 -21.79 -31.16 4.05
C ASP A 152 -21.66 -31.19 5.58
N VAL A 153 -21.44 -30.02 6.18
CA VAL A 153 -21.50 -29.78 7.62
C VAL A 153 -22.71 -28.89 7.87
N LYS A 154 -23.59 -29.31 8.80
CA LYS A 154 -24.70 -28.49 9.27
C LYS A 154 -24.24 -27.68 10.47
N ILE A 155 -24.36 -26.36 10.42
CA ILE A 155 -24.01 -25.44 11.51
C ILE A 155 -25.29 -24.75 11.99
N GLU A 156 -25.55 -24.85 13.28
CA GLU A 156 -26.66 -24.21 13.96
C GLU A 156 -26.07 -23.22 14.98
N ALA A 157 -26.41 -21.95 14.85
CA ALA A 157 -26.08 -20.91 15.81
C ALA A 157 -27.39 -20.42 16.45
N ALA A 158 -27.48 -20.52 17.76
CA ALA A 158 -28.66 -20.15 18.52
C ALA A 158 -28.30 -19.22 19.67
N THR A 159 -29.21 -18.32 19.96
CA THR A 159 -29.22 -17.46 21.16
C THR A 159 -30.49 -17.78 21.94
N GLU A 160 -30.70 -17.12 23.08
CA GLU A 160 -31.96 -17.26 23.83
C GLU A 160 -33.20 -16.79 23.03
N GLN A 161 -33.01 -15.94 22.01
CA GLN A 161 -34.11 -15.21 21.35
C GLN A 161 -34.16 -15.41 19.82
N LEU A 162 -33.05 -15.82 19.21
CA LEU A 162 -32.86 -15.94 17.76
C LEU A 162 -32.06 -17.21 17.43
N GLY A 163 -32.36 -17.84 16.30
CA GLY A 163 -31.61 -18.99 15.80
C GLY A 163 -31.45 -18.94 14.29
N GLY A 164 -30.29 -19.40 13.81
CA GLY A 164 -29.96 -19.53 12.40
C GLY A 164 -29.28 -20.87 12.14
N SER A 165 -29.49 -21.42 10.96
CA SER A 165 -28.79 -22.63 10.52
C SER A 165 -28.34 -22.49 9.09
N ALA A 166 -27.16 -23.00 8.77
CA ALA A 166 -26.68 -23.13 7.41
C ALA A 166 -25.96 -24.46 7.22
N SER A 167 -25.91 -24.93 5.98
CA SER A 167 -25.14 -26.10 5.59
C SER A 167 -24.10 -25.68 4.56
N MET A 168 -22.88 -26.17 4.71
CA MET A 168 -21.82 -25.92 3.74
C MET A 168 -20.88 -27.13 3.58
N LYS A 169 -20.19 -27.22 2.45
CA LYS A 169 -19.17 -28.24 2.24
C LYS A 169 -17.89 -27.87 2.99
N ALA A 170 -17.37 -28.81 3.76
CA ALA A 170 -16.02 -28.65 4.32
C ALA A 170 -14.98 -28.67 3.18
N GLY A 171 -13.97 -27.81 3.26
CA GLY A 171 -12.88 -27.74 2.29
C GLY A 171 -12.01 -29.00 2.27
N GLY A 172 -10.98 -29.02 1.41
CA GLY A 172 -10.11 -30.19 1.19
C GLY A 172 -9.44 -30.77 2.45
N GLU A 173 -9.31 -29.97 3.51
CA GLU A 173 -8.76 -30.38 4.81
C GLU A 173 -9.83 -30.64 5.89
N GLY A 174 -11.12 -30.65 5.55
CA GLY A 174 -12.17 -30.82 6.56
C GLY A 174 -12.37 -29.59 7.44
N ARG A 175 -12.05 -28.41 6.90
CA ARG A 175 -12.23 -27.10 7.56
C ARG A 175 -13.37 -26.32 6.94
N PHE A 176 -13.98 -25.43 7.72
CA PHE A 176 -14.99 -24.49 7.24
C PHE A 176 -14.97 -23.19 8.05
N LEU A 177 -15.53 -22.13 7.47
CA LEU A 177 -15.77 -20.84 8.14
C LEU A 177 -17.16 -20.33 7.74
N LEU A 178 -17.96 -19.90 8.70
CA LEU A 178 -19.30 -19.35 8.48
C LEU A 178 -19.58 -18.19 9.43
N GLY A 179 -20.20 -17.12 8.92
CA GLY A 179 -20.61 -15.96 9.72
C GLY A 179 -22.12 -15.93 9.99
N PHE A 180 -22.50 -15.55 11.21
CA PHE A 180 -23.88 -15.25 11.61
C PHE A 180 -23.96 -13.82 12.12
N GLN A 181 -24.84 -13.01 11.53
CA GLN A 181 -25.08 -11.65 12.02
C GLN A 181 -26.08 -11.66 13.18
N LEU A 182 -25.75 -10.92 14.24
CA LEU A 182 -26.59 -10.65 15.40
C LEU A 182 -27.20 -9.25 15.27
N PRO A 183 -28.29 -8.97 16.00
CA PRO A 183 -28.75 -7.59 16.14
C PRO A 183 -27.65 -6.69 16.74
N ALA A 184 -27.52 -5.45 16.25
CA ALA A 184 -26.48 -4.48 16.61
C ALA A 184 -26.39 -4.10 18.12
N SER A 185 -27.30 -4.59 18.96
CA SER A 185 -27.34 -4.38 20.40
C SER A 185 -27.44 -5.68 21.20
N PHE A 186 -27.23 -6.83 20.55
CA PHE A 186 -27.35 -8.14 21.18
C PHE A 186 -26.32 -8.28 22.30
N ALA A 187 -26.81 -8.62 23.49
CA ALA A 187 -26.00 -8.99 24.64
C ALA A 187 -26.52 -10.34 25.14
N GLY A 188 -25.68 -11.34 25.18
CA GLY A 188 -26.11 -12.69 25.55
C GLY A 188 -25.18 -13.77 25.03
N LYS A 189 -25.60 -15.02 25.22
CA LYS A 189 -24.85 -16.19 24.76
C LYS A 189 -25.28 -16.59 23.36
N VAL A 190 -24.30 -16.94 22.54
CA VAL A 190 -24.47 -17.59 21.25
C VAL A 190 -23.91 -19.00 21.37
N SER A 191 -24.79 -19.99 21.34
CA SER A 191 -24.44 -21.41 21.35
C SER A 191 -24.40 -21.91 19.92
N VAL A 192 -23.28 -22.51 19.51
CA VAL A 192 -23.08 -23.02 18.15
C VAL A 192 -22.86 -24.52 18.19
N THR A 193 -23.48 -25.24 17.27
CA THR A 193 -23.29 -26.67 17.06
C THR A 193 -23.06 -26.97 15.59
N ALA A 194 -21.97 -27.68 15.28
CA ALA A 194 -21.68 -28.20 13.96
C ALA A 194 -21.78 -29.73 13.95
N THR A 195 -22.48 -30.30 12.97
CA THR A 195 -22.75 -31.73 12.86
C THR A 195 -22.50 -32.25 11.45
N GLN A 196 -21.85 -33.42 11.34
CA GLN A 196 -21.62 -34.14 10.10
C GLN A 196 -21.57 -35.65 10.38
N GLY A 197 -22.67 -36.36 10.10
CA GLY A 197 -22.82 -37.77 10.50
C GLY A 197 -22.66 -37.93 12.01
N GLU A 198 -21.75 -38.81 12.44
CA GLU A 198 -21.43 -39.01 13.87
C GLU A 198 -20.47 -37.94 14.44
N ARG A 199 -19.89 -37.07 13.61
CA ARG A 199 -18.98 -36.00 14.06
C ARG A 199 -19.78 -34.79 14.51
N LYS A 200 -19.56 -34.37 15.76
CA LYS A 200 -20.21 -33.21 16.37
C LYS A 200 -19.23 -32.37 17.15
N ALA A 201 -19.30 -31.05 17.01
CA ALA A 201 -18.62 -30.10 17.86
C ALA A 201 -19.58 -28.98 18.27
N SER A 202 -19.49 -28.54 19.52
CA SER A 202 -20.31 -27.46 20.05
C SER A 202 -19.44 -26.50 20.84
N GLY A 203 -19.82 -25.22 20.87
CA GLY A 203 -19.15 -24.19 21.65
C GLY A 203 -20.08 -23.02 21.92
N GLU A 204 -19.68 -22.15 22.85
CA GLU A 204 -20.45 -20.96 23.20
C GLU A 204 -19.57 -19.72 23.15
N LEU A 205 -20.17 -18.60 22.75
CA LEU A 205 -19.56 -17.28 22.78
C LEU A 205 -20.48 -16.33 23.57
N ALA A 206 -19.94 -15.66 24.58
CA ALA A 206 -20.64 -14.59 25.27
C ALA A 206 -20.39 -13.26 24.53
N VAL A 207 -21.46 -12.62 24.07
CA VAL A 207 -21.43 -11.30 23.42
C VAL A 207 -21.84 -10.25 24.44
N GLY A 208 -20.95 -9.31 24.75
CA GLY A 208 -21.24 -8.20 25.64
C GLY A 208 -21.98 -7.08 24.89
N GLY A 209 -23.04 -6.54 25.47
CA GLY A 209 -23.71 -5.36 24.92
C GLY A 209 -22.79 -4.13 24.90
N PRO A 210 -23.15 -3.07 24.14
CA PRO A 210 -22.33 -1.87 24.04
C PRO A 210 -22.08 -1.27 25.42
N ALA A 211 -20.82 -1.29 25.86
CA ALA A 211 -20.41 -0.63 27.09
C ALA A 211 -20.45 0.90 26.86
N PRO A 212 -21.03 1.70 27.78
CA PRO A 212 -20.90 3.15 27.72
C PRO A 212 -19.42 3.55 27.79
N ALA A 213 -19.05 4.58 27.03
CA ALA A 213 -17.67 5.06 26.86
C ALA A 213 -16.90 5.13 28.20
N PRO A 214 -15.65 4.63 28.27
CA PRO A 214 -14.97 4.45 29.54
C PRO A 214 -14.54 5.81 30.13
N THR A 215 -14.98 6.08 31.36
CA THR A 215 -14.28 7.00 32.26
C THR A 215 -13.06 6.27 32.81
N ILE A 216 -11.87 6.65 32.37
CA ILE A 216 -10.62 5.95 32.68
C ILE A 216 -10.17 6.34 34.10
N THR A 217 -10.32 5.43 35.05
CA THR A 217 -9.50 5.40 36.27
C THR A 217 -8.57 4.20 36.16
N PRO A 218 -7.25 4.38 36.08
CA PRO A 218 -6.34 3.29 35.72
C PRO A 218 -6.18 2.32 36.90
N THR A 219 -6.54 1.05 36.70
CA THR A 219 -6.00 -0.06 37.48
C THR A 219 -5.25 -0.96 36.52
N VAL A 220 -3.92 -0.92 36.63
CA VAL A 220 -2.95 -1.65 35.82
C VAL A 220 -2.97 -3.14 36.21
N PRO A 221 -3.21 -4.08 35.28
CA PRO A 221 -2.83 -5.48 35.49
C PRO A 221 -1.31 -5.57 35.44
N ALA A 222 -0.71 -6.02 36.54
CA ALA A 222 0.71 -6.31 36.60
C ALA A 222 1.06 -7.44 35.61
N GLY A 223 1.99 -7.16 34.69
CA GLY A 223 2.71 -8.20 33.93
C GLY A 223 2.30 -8.39 32.47
N ALA A 224 2.21 -7.31 31.69
CA ALA A 224 2.55 -7.38 30.26
C ALA A 224 4.02 -6.94 30.12
N PRO A 225 4.87 -7.60 29.30
CA PRO A 225 6.23 -7.13 29.09
C PRO A 225 6.19 -5.74 28.45
N GLU A 226 6.75 -4.75 29.15
CA GLU A 226 7.13 -3.46 28.58
C GLU A 226 8.15 -3.70 27.46
N THR A 227 7.64 -3.96 26.26
CA THR A 227 8.42 -3.89 25.03
C THR A 227 7.64 -3.04 24.04
N THR A 228 7.35 -1.79 24.42
CA THR A 228 7.48 -0.73 23.42
C THR A 228 8.87 -0.91 22.83
N SER A 229 8.98 -1.13 21.52
CA SER A 229 10.30 -1.27 20.89
C SER A 229 11.23 -0.18 21.43
N LYS A 230 12.39 -0.56 21.99
CA LYS A 230 13.39 0.35 22.57
C LYS A 230 14.11 1.13 21.46
N LEU A 231 13.37 1.60 20.46
CA LEU A 231 13.88 2.42 19.38
C LEU A 231 14.18 3.80 19.96
N ASP A 232 15.39 4.27 19.73
CA ASP A 232 15.75 5.66 19.98
C ASP A 232 15.10 6.52 18.90
N THR A 233 13.91 7.02 19.20
CA THR A 233 13.10 7.81 18.28
C THR A 233 13.18 9.30 18.55
N ALA A 234 13.91 9.75 19.57
CA ALA A 234 14.00 11.18 19.86
C ALA A 234 14.80 11.90 18.75
N GLY A 235 14.30 13.04 18.30
CA GLY A 235 14.97 13.86 17.31
C GLY A 235 16.15 14.61 17.93
N LYS A 236 17.35 14.04 17.88
CA LYS A 236 18.55 14.62 18.50
C LYS A 236 18.97 15.95 17.86
N ASN A 237 18.78 16.09 16.55
CA ASN A 237 19.14 17.29 15.79
C ASN A 237 17.98 18.27 15.74
N SER A 238 16.76 17.77 15.59
CA SER A 238 15.58 18.62 15.54
C SER A 238 15.16 19.10 16.93
N GLY A 239 15.42 18.34 18.00
CA GLY A 239 14.92 18.59 19.36
C GLY A 239 13.46 18.20 19.56
N LEU A 240 12.84 17.48 18.61
CA LEU A 240 11.46 16.98 18.75
C LEU A 240 11.42 15.65 19.51
N PRO A 241 10.26 15.29 20.12
CA PRO A 241 10.09 13.98 20.77
C PRO A 241 10.17 12.78 19.82
N TRP A 242 10.14 13.02 18.51
CA TRP A 242 10.31 12.05 17.43
C TRP A 242 11.39 12.54 16.45
N MET A 243 11.87 11.66 15.56
CA MET A 243 12.80 12.06 14.51
C MET A 243 12.07 12.78 13.38
N SER A 244 12.56 13.95 12.96
CA SER A 244 11.92 14.79 11.95
C SER A 244 12.80 14.94 10.72
N GLY A 245 12.29 14.44 9.61
CA GLY A 245 12.93 14.32 8.29
C GLY A 245 12.30 15.21 7.22
N VAL A 246 12.86 15.09 6.02
CA VAL A 246 12.33 15.66 4.77
C VAL A 246 12.86 14.83 3.60
N HIS A 247 12.16 14.82 2.47
CA HIS A 247 12.67 14.43 1.16
C HIS A 247 12.52 15.59 0.15
N PRO A 248 13.55 16.42 -0.04
CA PRO A 248 13.56 17.48 -1.04
C PRO A 248 14.22 17.06 -2.37
N ALA A 249 15.17 16.12 -2.29
CA ALA A 249 15.97 15.58 -3.39
C ALA A 249 16.83 14.41 -2.87
N ASN A 250 17.55 13.69 -3.73
CA ASN A 250 18.62 12.77 -3.33
C ASN A 250 19.99 13.47 -3.29
N GLU A 251 20.03 14.69 -2.74
CA GLU A 251 21.24 15.51 -2.61
C GLU A 251 21.30 16.12 -1.20
N MET A 252 22.46 16.10 -0.54
CA MET A 252 22.55 16.47 0.88
C MET A 252 22.20 17.95 1.17
N GLN A 253 22.60 18.89 0.31
CA GLN A 253 22.48 20.33 0.60
C GLN A 253 21.02 20.78 0.81
N PRO A 254 20.04 20.38 -0.02
CA PRO A 254 18.62 20.64 0.23
C PRO A 254 18.09 20.27 1.63
N TYR A 255 18.61 19.22 2.28
CA TYR A 255 18.20 18.83 3.64
C TYR A 255 18.71 19.84 4.68
N LEU A 256 19.94 20.32 4.52
CA LEU A 256 20.54 21.32 5.39
C LEU A 256 19.85 22.68 5.23
N ASP A 257 19.49 23.04 4.00
CA ASP A 257 18.74 24.25 3.68
C ASP A 257 17.35 24.20 4.32
N PHE A 258 16.66 23.05 4.22
CA PHE A 258 15.36 22.84 4.84
C PHE A 258 15.45 22.94 6.38
N GLY A 259 16.45 22.29 6.99
CA GLY A 259 16.69 22.38 8.42
C GLY A 259 16.96 23.81 8.90
N THR A 260 17.77 24.56 8.15
CA THR A 260 18.06 25.97 8.42
C THR A 260 16.79 26.83 8.30
N TRP A 261 16.00 26.64 7.25
CA TRP A 261 14.79 27.41 7.00
C TRP A 261 13.71 27.19 8.07
N ARG A 262 13.50 25.93 8.49
CA ARG A 262 12.49 25.57 9.49
C ARG A 262 12.89 25.88 10.94
N GLY A 263 14.12 26.33 11.17
CA GLY A 263 14.64 26.67 12.50
C GLY A 263 15.16 25.48 13.32
N ARG A 264 15.12 24.26 12.77
CA ARG A 264 15.66 23.05 13.44
C ARG A 264 16.28 22.08 12.44
N GLN A 265 17.42 21.50 12.81
CA GLN A 265 18.15 20.58 11.93
C GLN A 265 17.34 19.30 11.65
N VAL A 266 17.70 18.61 10.58
CA VAL A 266 17.04 17.39 10.11
C VAL A 266 17.63 16.16 10.83
N ASP A 267 16.79 15.28 11.36
CA ASP A 267 17.22 14.03 12.00
C ASP A 267 17.41 12.89 10.97
N LEU A 268 16.62 12.92 9.90
CA LEU A 268 16.51 11.85 8.91
C LEU A 268 16.57 12.41 7.49
N ALA A 269 17.45 11.85 6.67
CA ALA A 269 17.42 12.06 5.23
C ALA A 269 16.64 10.90 4.58
N HIS A 270 15.45 11.18 4.07
CA HIS A 270 14.65 10.19 3.35
C HIS A 270 15.01 10.19 1.88
N VAL A 271 15.51 9.06 1.38
CA VAL A 271 16.09 8.92 0.04
C VAL A 271 15.52 7.72 -0.70
N PHE A 272 15.63 7.74 -2.03
CA PHE A 272 15.19 6.66 -2.92
C PHE A 272 16.35 6.12 -3.75
N THR A 273 16.28 4.86 -4.15
CA THR A 273 17.30 4.19 -4.97
C THR A 273 16.86 4.06 -6.43
N VAL A 274 17.81 3.72 -7.31
CA VAL A 274 17.49 3.33 -8.68
C VAL A 274 16.92 1.90 -8.67
N ARG A 275 15.80 1.68 -9.37
CA ARG A 275 15.02 0.43 -9.32
C ARG A 275 14.83 -0.25 -10.68
N GLU A 276 15.12 0.48 -11.76
CA GLU A 276 14.90 0.07 -13.15
C GLU A 276 16.14 -0.58 -13.79
N GLN A 277 17.26 -0.70 -13.05
CA GLN A 277 18.56 -1.17 -13.56
C GLN A 277 19.01 -2.49 -12.93
N GLY A 278 18.05 -3.34 -12.55
CA GLY A 278 18.34 -4.64 -11.95
C GLY A 278 18.70 -4.55 -10.46
N TRP A 279 19.35 -5.60 -9.94
CA TRP A 279 19.58 -5.78 -8.50
C TRP A 279 20.64 -4.85 -7.91
N ASP A 280 21.76 -4.65 -8.60
CA ASP A 280 22.92 -3.96 -8.03
C ASP A 280 22.60 -2.56 -7.48
N PRO A 281 21.89 -1.66 -8.18
CA PRO A 281 21.57 -0.35 -7.62
C PRO A 281 20.53 -0.37 -6.47
N ILE A 282 19.79 -1.48 -6.30
CA ILE A 282 18.89 -1.67 -5.17
C ILE A 282 19.69 -2.11 -3.94
N VAL A 283 20.61 -3.07 -4.11
CA VAL A 283 21.31 -3.72 -2.97
C VAL A 283 22.68 -3.13 -2.66
N GLU A 284 23.25 -2.36 -3.56
CA GLU A 284 24.47 -1.59 -3.36
C GLU A 284 24.24 -0.14 -3.84
N PRO A 285 23.32 0.62 -3.22
CA PRO A 285 22.96 1.97 -3.64
C PRO A 285 24.05 2.99 -3.27
N THR A 286 25.21 2.89 -3.93
CA THR A 286 26.31 3.87 -3.84
C THR A 286 25.79 5.28 -4.00
N TRP A 287 24.95 5.52 -5.00
CA TRP A 287 23.97 6.61 -4.98
C TRP A 287 22.63 6.12 -4.38
N PRO A 288 22.06 6.81 -3.38
CA PRO A 288 22.55 8.04 -2.76
C PRO A 288 23.42 7.85 -1.51
N VAL A 289 23.71 6.62 -1.05
CA VAL A 289 24.30 6.40 0.29
C VAL A 289 25.66 7.11 0.49
N GLU A 290 26.55 7.08 -0.51
CA GLU A 290 27.86 7.72 -0.43
C GLU A 290 27.76 9.26 -0.40
N ASP A 291 26.78 9.84 -1.10
CA ASP A 291 26.55 11.29 -1.11
C ASP A 291 26.12 11.82 0.27
N PHE A 292 25.52 10.95 1.07
CA PHE A 292 25.14 11.25 2.45
C PHE A 292 26.17 10.76 3.47
N ALA A 293 27.37 10.31 3.09
CA ALA A 293 28.35 9.77 4.05
C ALA A 293 28.68 10.72 5.22
N SER A 294 28.60 12.05 4.99
CA SER A 294 28.84 13.08 6.01
C SER A 294 27.58 13.59 6.73
N PHE A 295 26.39 13.11 6.35
CA PHE A 295 25.14 13.51 6.99
C PHE A 295 25.10 12.97 8.44
N PRO A 296 24.93 13.84 9.45
CA PRO A 296 25.01 13.45 10.86
C PRO A 296 23.76 12.73 11.36
N GLY A 297 22.66 12.79 10.60
CA GLY A 297 21.44 12.07 10.90
C GLY A 297 21.41 10.65 10.32
N LYS A 298 20.26 10.02 10.47
CA LYS A 298 19.97 8.68 9.94
C LYS A 298 19.50 8.76 8.49
N LEU A 299 19.66 7.67 7.76
CA LEU A 299 19.00 7.49 6.46
C LEU A 299 17.67 6.78 6.65
N VAL A 300 16.67 7.20 5.88
CA VAL A 300 15.48 6.42 5.58
C VAL A 300 15.55 6.08 4.10
N ILE A 301 15.60 4.80 3.73
CA ILE A 301 15.70 4.38 2.33
C ILE A 301 14.43 3.63 1.94
N SER A 302 13.69 4.17 0.96
CA SER A 302 12.57 3.44 0.34
C SER A 302 13.09 2.49 -0.72
N GLN A 303 12.77 1.20 -0.57
CA GLN A 303 13.29 0.13 -1.42
C GLN A 303 12.16 -0.76 -1.94
N PRO A 304 12.16 -1.13 -3.24
CA PRO A 304 11.22 -2.13 -3.74
C PRO A 304 11.62 -3.51 -3.22
N LEU A 305 10.73 -4.51 -3.26
CA LEU A 305 11.10 -5.90 -2.91
C LEU A 305 12.01 -6.57 -3.94
N TYR A 306 12.00 -6.07 -5.17
CA TYR A 306 12.77 -6.57 -6.30
C TYR A 306 12.81 -5.53 -7.44
N PRO A 307 13.74 -5.65 -8.42
CA PRO A 307 13.82 -4.75 -9.56
C PRO A 307 12.62 -4.90 -10.51
N GLU A 308 12.26 -3.80 -11.17
CA GLU A 308 11.17 -3.77 -12.14
C GLU A 308 11.43 -4.75 -13.30
N GLY A 309 10.43 -5.55 -13.65
CA GLY A 309 10.52 -6.52 -14.75
C GLY A 309 11.46 -7.72 -14.50
N VAL A 310 12.06 -7.82 -13.31
CA VAL A 310 12.99 -8.92 -12.96
C VAL A 310 12.40 -9.86 -11.92
N GLY A 311 11.74 -9.33 -10.90
CA GLY A 311 11.24 -10.14 -9.78
C GLY A 311 9.72 -10.22 -9.65
N ASN A 312 9.28 -11.09 -8.74
CA ASN A 312 7.88 -11.25 -8.36
C ASN A 312 7.74 -11.75 -6.91
N ASN A 313 6.54 -11.58 -6.33
CA ASN A 313 6.24 -12.00 -4.96
C ASN A 313 6.44 -13.50 -4.71
N ALA A 314 6.14 -14.38 -5.67
CA ALA A 314 6.21 -15.82 -5.50
C ALA A 314 7.67 -16.32 -5.37
N ASP A 315 8.56 -15.89 -6.26
CA ASP A 315 9.98 -16.23 -6.19
C ASP A 315 10.63 -15.63 -4.94
N CYS A 316 10.25 -14.41 -4.58
CA CYS A 316 10.69 -13.80 -3.34
C CYS A 316 10.22 -14.57 -2.09
N ALA A 317 8.96 -15.03 -2.06
CA ALA A 317 8.42 -15.87 -0.99
C ALA A 317 9.17 -17.20 -0.85
N ASN A 318 9.71 -17.73 -1.95
CA ASN A 318 10.57 -18.91 -1.96
C ASN A 318 12.04 -18.62 -1.56
N GLY A 319 12.38 -17.36 -1.28
CA GLY A 319 13.70 -16.94 -0.83
C GLY A 319 14.73 -16.72 -1.94
N ALA A 320 14.29 -16.64 -3.21
CA ALA A 320 15.17 -16.49 -4.36
C ALA A 320 16.06 -15.23 -4.31
N TYR A 321 15.65 -14.22 -3.54
CA TYR A 321 16.33 -12.92 -3.45
C TYR A 321 17.08 -12.71 -2.12
N ASN A 322 17.14 -13.72 -1.25
CA ASN A 322 17.75 -13.59 0.07
C ASN A 322 19.21 -13.16 0.02
N ASP A 323 20.00 -13.71 -0.91
CA ASP A 323 21.41 -13.33 -1.03
C ASP A 323 21.59 -11.91 -1.57
N GLN A 324 20.65 -11.40 -2.37
CA GLN A 324 20.65 -9.99 -2.77
C GLN A 324 20.42 -9.07 -1.56
N TRP A 325 19.46 -9.41 -0.71
CA TRP A 325 19.15 -8.62 0.49
C TRP A 325 20.22 -8.71 1.59
N LYS A 326 20.98 -9.81 1.66
CA LYS A 326 22.21 -9.89 2.47
C LYS A 326 23.32 -8.96 1.96
N ARG A 327 23.45 -8.80 0.63
CA ARG A 327 24.38 -7.82 0.05
C ARG A 327 24.00 -6.41 0.51
N PHE A 328 22.70 -6.10 0.54
CA PHE A 328 22.23 -4.80 1.03
C PHE A 328 22.59 -4.49 2.47
N GLY A 329 22.32 -5.42 3.41
CA GLY A 329 22.73 -5.22 4.80
C GLY A 329 24.26 -5.09 4.94
N THR A 330 25.02 -5.95 4.25
CA THR A 330 26.49 -5.87 4.22
C THR A 330 26.99 -4.53 3.67
N PHE A 331 26.36 -4.03 2.60
CA PHE A 331 26.69 -2.75 2.00
C PHE A 331 26.50 -1.61 2.99
N LEU A 332 25.37 -1.53 3.69
CA LEU A 332 25.09 -0.48 4.67
C LEU A 332 26.08 -0.52 5.84
N VAL A 333 26.39 -1.71 6.37
CA VAL A 333 27.40 -1.88 7.42
C VAL A 333 28.77 -1.35 6.95
N ASN A 334 29.19 -1.72 5.74
CA ASN A 334 30.47 -1.27 5.18
C ASN A 334 30.54 0.25 4.94
N HIS A 335 29.40 0.92 4.82
CA HIS A 335 29.30 2.38 4.66
C HIS A 335 29.03 3.11 5.98
N ASN A 336 29.12 2.44 7.14
CA ASN A 336 28.79 2.99 8.45
C ASN A 336 27.35 3.51 8.54
N ARG A 337 26.42 2.79 7.91
CA ARG A 337 24.97 3.09 7.83
C ARG A 337 24.11 1.94 8.34
N ALA A 338 24.65 1.12 9.24
CA ALA A 338 23.94 0.00 9.88
C ALA A 338 22.66 0.42 10.63
N ASP A 339 22.55 1.71 10.97
CA ASP A 339 21.46 2.26 11.76
C ASP A 339 20.33 2.88 10.91
N THR A 340 20.34 2.57 9.60
CA THR A 340 19.36 3.00 8.60
C THR A 340 17.97 2.44 8.87
N ILE A 341 16.94 3.22 8.55
CA ILE A 341 15.54 2.76 8.49
C ILE A 341 15.23 2.43 7.02
N VAL A 342 14.69 1.25 6.76
CA VAL A 342 14.37 0.79 5.40
C VAL A 342 12.87 0.60 5.26
N ARG A 343 12.27 1.37 4.35
CA ARG A 343 10.86 1.24 3.96
C ARG A 343 10.76 0.23 2.83
N ILE A 344 10.65 -1.04 3.22
CA ILE A 344 10.65 -2.16 2.27
C ILE A 344 9.28 -2.26 1.63
N GLY A 345 9.24 -2.26 0.30
CA GLY A 345 7.99 -2.42 -0.45
C GLY A 345 6.97 -1.35 -0.09
N TRP A 346 7.41 -0.09 0.03
CA TRP A 346 6.54 1.02 0.46
C TRP A 346 5.30 1.14 -0.45
N GLU A 347 4.18 1.58 0.13
CA GLU A 347 2.89 1.75 -0.56
C GLU A 347 2.38 0.50 -1.30
N PHE A 348 2.73 -0.69 -0.79
CA PHE A 348 2.38 -1.97 -1.39
C PHE A 348 0.88 -2.18 -1.64
N ASN A 349 0.01 -1.45 -0.94
CA ASN A 349 -1.44 -1.51 -1.05
C ASN A 349 -2.00 -0.67 -2.22
N GLY A 350 -1.15 -0.19 -3.13
CA GLY A 350 -1.56 0.52 -4.33
C GLY A 350 -1.07 -0.14 -5.61
N TRP A 351 -1.97 -0.38 -6.58
CA TRP A 351 -1.65 -0.92 -7.91
C TRP A 351 -0.61 -0.13 -8.72
N PHE A 352 -0.31 1.10 -8.32
CA PHE A 352 0.70 1.95 -8.97
C PHE A 352 2.14 1.53 -8.63
N MET A 353 2.34 0.69 -7.62
CA MET A 353 3.63 0.09 -7.30
C MET A 353 3.75 -1.27 -8.00
N TYR A 354 4.77 -1.49 -8.83
CA TYR A 354 4.93 -2.80 -9.50
C TYR A 354 5.28 -3.95 -8.53
N TRP A 355 5.67 -3.61 -7.30
CA TRP A 355 5.82 -4.53 -6.18
C TRP A 355 4.57 -4.57 -5.31
N HIS A 356 3.39 -4.18 -5.77
CA HIS A 356 2.20 -4.22 -4.91
C HIS A 356 1.93 -5.63 -4.36
N VAL A 357 1.20 -5.69 -3.25
CA VAL A 357 0.70 -6.95 -2.69
C VAL A 357 -0.22 -7.65 -3.70
N ASP A 358 -0.20 -8.98 -3.75
CA ASP A 358 -1.18 -9.73 -4.55
C ASP A 358 -2.56 -9.70 -3.87
N ALA A 359 -3.64 -10.01 -4.60
CA ALA A 359 -4.98 -10.11 -4.00
C ALA A 359 -5.04 -11.14 -2.85
N ASP A 360 -4.24 -12.21 -2.94
CA ASP A 360 -3.89 -13.07 -1.81
C ASP A 360 -2.52 -12.63 -1.26
N PRO A 361 -2.46 -12.07 -0.05
CA PRO A 361 -1.23 -11.50 0.50
C PRO A 361 -0.20 -12.55 0.94
N THR A 362 -0.48 -13.85 0.82
CA THR A 362 0.38 -14.91 1.35
C THR A 362 1.82 -14.82 0.84
N ASN A 363 2.01 -14.65 -0.48
CA ASN A 363 3.34 -14.53 -1.06
C ASN A 363 4.03 -13.23 -0.65
N TRP A 364 3.28 -12.12 -0.60
CA TRP A 364 3.78 -10.84 -0.13
C TRP A 364 4.32 -10.91 1.30
N VAL A 365 3.51 -11.44 2.22
CA VAL A 365 3.87 -11.62 3.63
C VAL A 365 5.15 -12.45 3.72
N LYS A 366 5.20 -13.59 3.02
CA LYS A 366 6.37 -14.46 3.08
C LYS A 366 7.62 -13.83 2.44
N CYS A 367 7.44 -13.10 1.34
CA CYS A 367 8.51 -12.33 0.71
C CYS A 367 9.06 -11.27 1.67
N PHE A 368 8.21 -10.43 2.28
CA PHE A 368 8.63 -9.43 3.25
C PHE A 368 9.42 -10.05 4.41
N GLN A 369 8.90 -11.16 4.98
CA GLN A 369 9.60 -11.88 6.05
C GLN A 369 11.00 -12.34 5.63
N ASN A 370 11.12 -12.92 4.43
CA ASN A 370 12.40 -13.36 3.88
C ASN A 370 13.37 -12.19 3.69
N VAL A 371 12.91 -11.07 3.12
CA VAL A 371 13.72 -9.87 2.92
C VAL A 371 14.20 -9.29 4.25
N ALA A 372 13.29 -9.02 5.19
CA ALA A 372 13.64 -8.48 6.50
C ALA A 372 14.64 -9.37 7.25
N THR A 373 14.45 -10.70 7.19
CA THR A 373 15.38 -11.67 7.79
C THR A 373 16.74 -11.65 7.12
N ALA A 374 16.79 -11.60 5.78
CA ALA A 374 18.02 -11.59 5.02
C ALA A 374 18.87 -10.35 5.32
N ILE A 375 18.26 -9.15 5.31
CA ILE A 375 18.97 -7.91 5.65
C ILE A 375 19.52 -7.99 7.08
N ARG A 376 18.67 -8.34 8.05
CA ARG A 376 19.06 -8.42 9.48
C ARG A 376 20.13 -9.47 9.78
N SER A 377 20.26 -10.50 8.93
CA SER A 377 21.33 -11.50 9.08
C SER A 377 22.73 -10.93 8.81
N THR A 378 22.82 -9.80 8.10
CA THR A 378 24.07 -9.09 7.79
C THR A 378 24.16 -7.71 8.43
N ASP A 379 23.03 -7.11 8.79
CA ASP A 379 22.91 -5.84 9.49
C ASP A 379 21.88 -5.94 10.62
N PRO A 380 22.28 -6.42 11.82
CA PRO A 380 21.35 -6.63 12.94
C PRO A 380 20.82 -5.32 13.55
N ASP A 381 21.45 -4.17 13.27
CA ASP A 381 21.06 -2.88 13.82
C ASP A 381 20.04 -2.14 12.95
N ILE A 382 19.84 -2.58 11.71
CA ILE A 382 18.89 -1.98 10.78
C ILE A 382 17.46 -1.98 11.33
N LYS A 383 16.66 -1.00 10.90
CA LYS A 383 15.24 -0.91 11.24
C LYS A 383 14.36 -1.06 10.02
N ILE A 384 13.29 -1.82 10.17
CA ILE A 384 12.36 -2.16 9.10
C ILE A 384 11.04 -1.44 9.28
N ASP A 385 10.64 -0.73 8.24
CA ASP A 385 9.38 0.02 8.17
C ASP A 385 8.43 -0.65 7.17
N TRP A 386 7.28 -1.07 7.69
CA TRP A 386 6.17 -1.57 6.88
C TRP A 386 5.19 -0.41 6.66
N THR A 387 5.29 0.24 5.49
CA THR A 387 4.53 1.45 5.16
C THR A 387 3.44 1.19 4.12
N PHE A 388 2.20 1.61 4.40
CA PHE A 388 1.09 1.60 3.44
C PHE A 388 0.68 3.01 2.99
N ASN A 389 0.12 3.15 1.78
CA ASN A 389 -0.47 4.39 1.29
C ASN A 389 -1.79 4.67 2.02
N ALA A 390 -2.04 5.94 2.36
CA ALA A 390 -3.27 6.32 3.09
C ALA A 390 -4.52 6.38 2.20
N HIS A 391 -5.68 6.49 2.83
CA HIS A 391 -7.00 6.63 2.20
C HIS A 391 -7.49 5.36 1.49
N ASN A 392 -8.24 5.49 0.41
CA ASN A 392 -8.82 4.36 -0.30
C ASN A 392 -7.84 3.74 -1.30
N SER A 393 -6.68 3.30 -0.81
CA SER A 393 -5.63 2.67 -1.61
C SER A 393 -5.97 1.19 -1.87
N PRO A 394 -6.14 0.81 -3.14
CA PRO A 394 -6.66 -0.51 -3.49
C PRO A 394 -5.57 -1.57 -3.62
N VAL A 395 -5.52 -2.56 -2.70
CA VAL A 395 -5.35 -4.01 -2.98
C VAL A 395 -5.77 -4.84 -1.75
N PRO A 396 -6.83 -5.68 -1.84
CA PRO A 396 -7.91 -5.56 -2.81
C PRO A 396 -8.63 -4.20 -2.64
N ASP A 397 -9.39 -3.78 -3.64
CA ASP A 397 -10.10 -2.50 -3.63
C ASP A 397 -10.94 -2.28 -2.35
N GLY A 398 -10.77 -1.11 -1.70
CA GLY A 398 -11.46 -0.80 -0.44
C GLY A 398 -11.03 -1.68 0.74
N GLY A 399 -9.96 -2.46 0.56
CA GLY A 399 -9.41 -3.35 1.56
C GLY A 399 -8.60 -2.62 2.63
N SER A 400 -8.22 -3.40 3.62
CA SER A 400 -7.29 -2.99 4.67
C SER A 400 -5.88 -3.49 4.35
N PRO A 401 -4.80 -2.80 4.77
CA PRO A 401 -3.43 -3.28 4.59
C PRO A 401 -3.09 -4.47 5.51
N TRP A 402 -3.86 -4.73 6.57
CA TRP A 402 -3.52 -5.75 7.58
C TRP A 402 -3.34 -7.18 7.11
N PRO A 403 -4.08 -7.69 6.11
CA PRO A 403 -3.79 -9.00 5.55
C PRO A 403 -2.36 -9.13 5.00
N ALA A 404 -1.71 -8.01 4.65
CA ALA A 404 -0.33 -7.94 4.19
C ALA A 404 0.69 -7.71 5.32
N TYR A 405 0.26 -7.60 6.58
CA TYR A 405 1.16 -7.38 7.71
C TYR A 405 2.01 -8.64 7.98
N PRO A 406 3.35 -8.53 7.96
CA PRO A 406 4.23 -9.70 8.03
C PRO A 406 4.39 -10.30 9.43
N GLY A 407 3.88 -9.61 10.46
CA GLY A 407 4.01 -9.96 11.86
C GLY A 407 5.07 -9.14 12.60
N ASP A 408 4.87 -9.00 13.91
CA ASP A 408 5.66 -8.08 14.75
C ASP A 408 7.16 -8.37 14.75
N GLU A 409 7.58 -9.62 14.55
CA GLU A 409 9.00 -10.00 14.53
C GLU A 409 9.76 -9.31 13.38
N TYR A 410 9.09 -8.98 12.28
CA TYR A 410 9.72 -8.49 11.05
C TYR A 410 9.66 -6.96 10.90
N VAL A 411 9.01 -6.26 11.84
CA VAL A 411 8.67 -4.84 11.71
C VAL A 411 9.08 -4.06 12.95
N ASP A 412 9.73 -2.93 12.74
CA ASP A 412 10.06 -1.93 13.77
C ASP A 412 9.06 -0.77 13.76
N TYR A 413 8.64 -0.34 12.56
CA TYR A 413 7.70 0.75 12.35
C TYR A 413 6.46 0.31 11.56
N ILE A 414 5.27 0.68 12.05
CA ILE A 414 4.04 0.67 11.26
C ILE A 414 3.94 2.06 10.61
N GLY A 415 4.06 2.09 9.28
CA GLY A 415 4.16 3.31 8.51
C GLY A 415 2.93 3.63 7.69
N ILE A 416 2.75 4.92 7.42
CA ILE A 416 1.72 5.42 6.52
C ILE A 416 2.21 6.61 5.68
N ASP A 417 1.74 6.71 4.44
CA ASP A 417 1.97 7.86 3.55
C ASP A 417 0.65 8.64 3.30
N PRO A 418 0.30 9.61 4.16
CA PRO A 418 -0.84 10.48 3.96
C PRO A 418 -0.42 11.74 3.22
N TYR A 419 -0.93 11.93 2.01
CA TYR A 419 -0.89 13.21 1.31
C TYR A 419 -2.24 13.91 1.36
N ASP A 420 -2.23 15.25 1.23
CA ASP A 420 -3.44 16.06 1.01
C ASP A 420 -3.92 15.92 -0.44
N MET A 421 -4.21 14.69 -0.86
CA MET A 421 -4.81 14.35 -2.15
C MET A 421 -5.56 13.02 -2.07
N PHE A 422 -6.55 12.86 -2.95
CA PHE A 422 -7.26 11.59 -3.17
C PHE A 422 -7.78 10.87 -1.90
N PRO A 423 -8.60 11.53 -1.05
CA PRO A 423 -9.15 12.88 -1.21
C PRO A 423 -8.39 13.93 -0.39
N PRO A 424 -8.51 15.23 -0.73
CA PRO A 424 -7.95 16.30 0.08
C PRO A 424 -8.72 16.48 1.40
N SER A 425 -8.13 17.24 2.31
CA SER A 425 -8.67 17.62 3.63
C SER A 425 -8.99 19.12 3.67
N PRO A 426 -10.14 19.56 3.11
CA PRO A 426 -10.51 20.99 3.05
C PRO A 426 -10.94 21.58 4.40
N ASP A 427 -11.30 20.72 5.35
CA ASP A 427 -11.75 21.11 6.68
C ASP A 427 -11.36 20.06 7.73
N GLU A 428 -11.46 20.46 9.00
CA GLU A 428 -11.09 19.64 10.14
C GLU A 428 -11.94 18.36 10.23
N ALA A 429 -13.25 18.45 9.98
CA ALA A 429 -14.14 17.29 10.05
C ALA A 429 -13.80 16.23 8.99
N THR A 430 -13.29 16.66 7.84
CA THR A 430 -12.84 15.78 6.77
C THR A 430 -11.49 15.16 7.08
N PHE A 431 -10.53 15.93 7.59
CA PHE A 431 -9.26 15.38 8.08
C PHE A 431 -9.49 14.35 9.18
N ASP A 432 -10.30 14.68 10.20
CA ASP A 432 -10.53 13.80 11.35
C ASP A 432 -11.18 12.47 10.93
N ARG A 433 -12.09 12.50 9.96
CA ARG A 433 -12.67 11.29 9.36
C ARG A 433 -11.59 10.46 8.67
N GLN A 434 -10.87 11.04 7.71
CA GLN A 434 -9.81 10.37 6.95
C GLN A 434 -8.72 9.80 7.86
N CYS A 435 -8.37 10.52 8.93
CA CYS A 435 -7.38 10.10 9.91
C CYS A 435 -7.81 8.80 10.62
N ASN A 436 -9.09 8.68 10.99
CA ASN A 436 -9.61 7.55 11.76
C ASN A 436 -10.09 6.36 10.90
N ASP A 437 -10.25 6.55 9.59
CA ASP A 437 -10.63 5.48 8.67
C ASP A 437 -9.57 4.34 8.66
N PRO A 438 -9.92 3.09 8.28
CA PRO A 438 -9.02 1.91 8.35
C PRO A 438 -7.69 1.98 7.58
N ASN A 439 -7.47 3.04 6.82
CA ASN A 439 -6.23 3.35 6.09
C ASN A 439 -5.77 4.79 6.39
N GLY A 440 -6.14 5.31 7.55
CA GLY A 440 -5.88 6.68 8.00
C GLY A 440 -4.71 6.80 8.97
N LEU A 441 -4.23 8.03 9.16
CA LEU A 441 -3.08 8.31 10.03
C LEU A 441 -3.34 7.96 11.51
N CYS A 442 -4.49 8.33 12.05
CA CYS A 442 -4.88 8.02 13.43
C CYS A 442 -5.08 6.51 13.61
N TYR A 443 -5.58 5.84 12.58
CA TYR A 443 -5.66 4.39 12.55
C TYR A 443 -4.27 3.74 12.59
N ALA A 444 -3.32 4.18 11.76
CA ALA A 444 -1.93 3.71 11.82
C ALA A 444 -1.32 3.92 13.22
N ALA A 445 -1.57 5.07 13.85
CA ALA A 445 -1.11 5.37 15.20
C ALA A 445 -1.69 4.40 16.25
N LYS A 446 -3.00 4.10 16.16
CA LYS A 446 -3.66 3.11 17.02
C LYS A 446 -3.02 1.74 16.86
N MET A 447 -2.80 1.30 15.62
CA MET A 447 -2.24 -0.02 15.34
C MET A 447 -0.77 -0.12 15.76
N ALA A 448 0.02 0.94 15.59
CA ALA A 448 1.37 1.03 16.15
C ALA A 448 1.35 0.79 17.67
N ARG A 449 0.42 1.42 18.39
CA ARG A 449 0.25 1.24 19.83
C ARG A 449 -0.16 -0.18 20.21
N GLU A 450 -1.11 -0.76 19.47
CA GLU A 450 -1.62 -2.12 19.72
C GLU A 450 -0.56 -3.21 19.50
N HIS A 451 0.35 -3.00 18.54
CA HIS A 451 1.43 -3.93 18.21
C HIS A 451 2.77 -3.62 18.93
N GLY A 452 2.80 -2.61 19.82
CA GLY A 452 4.03 -2.19 20.51
C GLY A 452 5.11 -1.63 19.58
N LYS A 453 4.71 -1.12 18.41
CA LYS A 453 5.56 -0.55 17.37
C LYS A 453 5.59 0.97 17.43
N LYS A 454 6.52 1.56 16.69
CA LYS A 454 6.54 3.00 16.47
C LYS A 454 5.76 3.32 15.19
N LEU A 455 5.11 4.47 15.17
CA LEU A 455 4.47 5.04 14.00
C LEU A 455 5.52 5.74 13.15
N SER A 456 5.52 5.48 11.85
CA SER A 456 6.23 6.29 10.87
C SER A 456 5.26 6.98 9.91
N VAL A 457 5.59 8.21 9.55
CA VAL A 457 4.91 8.96 8.49
C VAL A 457 5.94 9.24 7.42
N GLY A 458 6.12 8.24 6.56
CA GLY A 458 7.26 8.14 5.65
C GLY A 458 7.24 9.19 4.56
N GLU A 459 6.05 9.51 4.08
CA GLU A 459 5.80 10.61 3.16
C GLU A 459 4.51 11.32 3.53
N TRP A 460 4.57 12.64 3.66
CA TRP A 460 3.39 13.46 3.78
C TRP A 460 3.62 14.85 3.23
N GLY A 461 2.55 15.53 2.84
CA GLY A 461 2.63 16.90 2.39
C GLY A 461 1.34 17.41 1.77
N VAL A 462 1.28 18.72 1.61
CA VAL A 462 0.26 19.33 0.76
C VAL A 462 0.54 19.01 -0.70
N THR A 463 -0.50 18.97 -1.53
CA THR A 463 -0.34 18.70 -2.96
C THR A 463 -1.01 19.80 -3.76
N SER A 464 -0.40 20.24 -4.87
CA SER A 464 -0.87 21.41 -5.64
C SER A 464 -0.95 21.20 -7.15
N CYS A 465 -0.38 20.11 -7.71
CA CYS A 465 -0.30 19.94 -9.17
C CYS A 465 -1.03 18.73 -9.73
N SER A 466 -0.93 17.56 -9.09
CA SER A 466 -1.48 16.31 -9.63
C SER A 466 -2.65 15.79 -8.81
N GLY A 467 -3.61 15.20 -9.51
CA GLY A 467 -4.66 14.41 -8.90
C GLY A 467 -5.88 15.19 -8.45
N ASP A 468 -6.40 14.87 -7.27
CA ASP A 468 -7.43 15.62 -6.53
C ASP A 468 -6.74 16.40 -5.38
N PRO A 469 -6.01 17.49 -5.69
CA PRO A 469 -5.12 18.15 -4.73
C PRO A 469 -5.87 19.04 -3.74
N GLY A 470 -5.37 19.11 -2.51
CA GLY A 470 -5.86 20.05 -1.49
C GLY A 470 -5.34 21.48 -1.66
N GLY A 471 -4.26 21.67 -2.41
CA GLY A 471 -3.63 22.95 -2.70
C GLY A 471 -2.74 23.45 -1.56
N ASP A 472 -2.49 24.76 -1.54
CA ASP A 472 -1.79 25.46 -0.46
C ASP A 472 -2.65 25.47 0.83
N ASN A 473 -2.64 24.35 1.55
CA ASN A 473 -3.54 24.04 2.65
C ASN A 473 -2.86 24.08 4.05
N PRO A 474 -2.82 25.24 4.73
CA PRO A 474 -2.25 25.35 6.07
C PRO A 474 -3.05 24.59 7.15
N LEU A 475 -4.33 24.26 6.90
CA LEU A 475 -5.11 23.43 7.83
C LEU A 475 -4.54 22.01 7.88
N TYR A 476 -4.20 21.43 6.74
CA TYR A 476 -3.59 20.11 6.67
C TYR A 476 -2.28 20.05 7.46
N ILE A 477 -1.38 21.02 7.27
CA ILE A 477 -0.12 21.13 8.02
C ILE A 477 -0.35 21.16 9.53
N ARG A 478 -1.33 21.94 9.99
CA ARG A 478 -1.67 22.02 11.42
C ARG A 478 -2.19 20.70 11.96
N LYS A 479 -3.10 20.04 11.25
CA LYS A 479 -3.69 18.77 11.69
C LYS A 479 -2.66 17.64 11.73
N MET A 480 -1.70 17.62 10.81
CA MET A 480 -0.56 16.70 10.85
C MET A 480 0.28 16.90 12.12
N TRP A 481 0.67 18.15 12.42
CA TRP A 481 1.38 18.48 13.65
C TRP A 481 0.61 18.08 14.92
N GLU A 482 -0.67 18.45 15.02
CA GLU A 482 -1.53 18.07 16.15
C GLU A 482 -1.59 16.55 16.33
N THR A 483 -1.67 15.81 15.23
CA THR A 483 -1.71 14.34 15.25
C THR A 483 -0.39 13.76 15.75
N PHE A 484 0.76 14.31 15.32
CA PHE A 484 2.08 13.88 15.80
C PHE A 484 2.25 14.16 17.30
N VAL A 485 1.86 15.35 17.75
CA VAL A 485 1.91 15.73 19.18
C VAL A 485 1.01 14.82 20.02
N ALA A 486 -0.22 14.56 19.56
CA ALA A 486 -1.17 13.70 20.26
C ALA A 486 -0.71 12.24 20.36
N ASN A 487 0.12 11.78 19.42
CA ASN A 487 0.64 10.41 19.37
C ASN A 487 2.15 10.31 19.66
N LYS A 488 2.73 11.31 20.35
CA LYS A 488 4.17 11.36 20.64
C LYS A 488 4.72 10.16 21.40
N ASP A 489 3.86 9.38 22.07
CA ASP A 489 4.22 8.13 22.75
C ASP A 489 4.64 7.03 21.75
N VAL A 490 3.99 6.99 20.58
CA VAL A 490 4.26 6.02 19.52
C VAL A 490 4.97 6.61 18.31
N MET A 491 5.04 7.94 18.15
CA MET A 491 5.79 8.55 17.04
C MET A 491 7.24 8.05 17.01
N GLY A 492 7.62 7.52 15.85
CA GLY A 492 8.95 7.10 15.50
C GLY A 492 9.64 8.17 14.69
N TYR A 493 9.06 8.47 13.53
CA TYR A 493 9.51 9.58 12.69
C TYR A 493 8.43 10.11 11.75
N GLU A 494 8.67 11.30 11.23
CA GLU A 494 7.96 11.86 10.08
C GLU A 494 8.96 12.40 9.05
N SER A 495 8.61 12.35 7.76
CA SER A 495 9.41 12.93 6.68
C SER A 495 8.50 13.66 5.70
N TYR A 496 8.60 15.00 5.68
CA TYR A 496 7.86 15.82 4.73
C TYR A 496 8.40 15.62 3.31
N TYR A 497 7.56 15.35 2.33
CA TYR A 497 7.98 15.23 0.94
C TYR A 497 7.94 16.62 0.28
N ASP A 498 9.09 17.21 -0.06
CA ASP A 498 9.23 18.59 -0.57
C ASP A 498 9.59 18.56 -2.07
N ASP A 499 8.63 18.24 -2.94
CA ASP A 499 8.88 17.98 -4.36
C ASP A 499 8.31 19.08 -5.27
N PRO A 500 9.11 19.70 -6.16
CA PRO A 500 8.65 20.73 -7.09
C PRO A 500 8.04 20.19 -8.39
N MET A 501 8.02 18.87 -8.63
CA MET A 501 7.69 18.34 -9.95
C MET A 501 6.21 18.55 -10.34
N PRO A 502 5.91 19.26 -11.46
CA PRO A 502 4.54 19.54 -11.90
C PRO A 502 3.68 18.34 -12.27
N ASN A 503 4.31 17.19 -12.56
CA ASN A 503 3.63 15.93 -12.87
C ASN A 503 3.56 14.97 -11.67
N ASN A 504 3.84 15.50 -10.48
CA ASN A 504 3.78 14.82 -9.20
C ASN A 504 3.06 15.75 -8.19
N VAL A 505 3.29 15.55 -6.90
CA VAL A 505 2.55 16.21 -5.81
C VAL A 505 2.68 17.74 -5.77
N CYS A 506 3.79 18.35 -6.24
CA CYS A 506 4.05 19.80 -6.07
C CYS A 506 3.89 20.27 -4.62
N SER A 507 4.59 19.61 -3.72
CA SER A 507 4.47 19.79 -2.29
C SER A 507 5.45 20.80 -1.69
N THR A 508 6.25 21.49 -2.51
CA THR A 508 7.29 22.41 -1.99
C THR A 508 6.76 23.47 -1.04
N ILE A 509 7.41 23.57 0.11
CA ILE A 509 7.23 24.60 1.14
C ILE A 509 8.53 25.31 1.51
N LEU A 510 9.70 24.78 1.13
CA LEU A 510 10.97 25.44 1.36
C LEU A 510 10.97 26.87 0.83
N ASN A 511 11.22 27.86 1.71
CA ASN A 511 11.15 29.28 1.37
C ASN A 511 9.83 29.73 0.71
N GLY A 512 8.72 29.07 1.06
CA GLY A 512 7.40 29.33 0.51
C GLY A 512 7.03 28.40 -0.64
N GLY A 513 7.99 27.94 -1.44
CA GLY A 513 7.75 27.04 -2.57
C GLY A 513 6.54 27.43 -3.43
N VAL A 514 5.77 26.42 -3.84
CA VAL A 514 4.46 26.61 -4.48
C VAL A 514 3.30 26.67 -3.47
N ASN A 515 3.58 26.43 -2.19
CA ASN A 515 2.59 26.39 -1.09
C ASN A 515 2.96 27.39 0.05
N PRO A 516 2.90 28.71 -0.20
CA PRO A 516 3.43 29.71 0.73
C PRO A 516 2.68 29.83 2.06
N ASN A 517 1.37 29.56 2.10
CA ASN A 517 0.60 29.59 3.36
C ASN A 517 0.90 28.36 4.22
N SER A 518 0.98 27.18 3.60
CA SER A 518 1.41 25.93 4.25
C SER A 518 2.84 26.04 4.77
N ALA A 519 3.74 26.66 4.00
CA ALA A 519 5.11 26.92 4.42
C ALA A 519 5.19 27.80 5.67
N ALA A 520 4.37 28.86 5.74
CA ALA A 520 4.31 29.74 6.89
C ALA A 520 3.80 29.01 8.15
N GLU A 521 2.76 28.18 8.01
CA GLU A 521 2.23 27.40 9.13
C GLU A 521 3.21 26.28 9.57
N TYR A 522 3.82 25.56 8.62
CA TYR A 522 4.82 24.53 8.91
C TYR A 522 5.98 25.13 9.71
N LYS A 523 6.55 26.22 9.21
CA LYS A 523 7.66 26.90 9.89
C LYS A 523 7.27 27.38 11.28
N LYS A 524 6.08 27.95 11.46
CA LYS A 524 5.60 28.38 12.78
C LYS A 524 5.51 27.23 13.78
N LEU A 525 4.97 26.08 13.37
CA LEU A 525 4.79 24.92 14.24
C LEU A 525 6.11 24.22 14.56
N TRP A 526 6.93 23.99 13.54
CA TRP A 526 8.25 23.40 13.74
C TRP A 526 9.19 24.38 14.44
N ASP A 527 9.11 25.69 14.33
CA ASP A 527 9.96 26.58 15.15
C ASP A 527 9.50 26.61 16.63
N GLY A 528 8.20 26.52 16.88
CA GLY A 528 7.59 26.65 18.22
C GLY A 528 7.87 25.51 19.20
N GLY A 529 8.18 24.30 18.73
CA GLY A 529 8.43 23.12 19.59
C GLY A 529 7.18 22.50 20.22
N VAL A 530 7.39 21.39 20.95
CA VAL A 530 6.34 20.58 21.61
C VAL A 530 6.53 20.55 23.11
#